data_AF-A0A966J1L2-F1
#
_entry.id   AF-A0A966J1L2-F1
#
_cell.length_a   1.000
_cell.length_b   1.000
_cell.length_c   1.000
_cell.angle_alpha   90.00
_cell.angle_beta   90.00
_cell.angle_gamma   90.00
#
_symmetry.space_group_name_H-M   'P 1'
#
loop_
_entity.id
_entity.type
_entity.pdbx_description
1 polymer ?
#
loop_
_entity_poly.entity_id
_entity_poly.type
_entity_poly.pdbx_seq_one_letter_code
_entity_poly.pdbx_strand_id
1 'polypeptide(L)'
;MSPSICTTFPVPLVHAWHEDTGFRLAAIRNKAIAAARGDYVVQIDGDIVLHRAFVEAHARFARRGSWAQGSRALVERPTTERLLAGERVRLWPFTPALNMRQNALYAPWLTSLVKGPTDGMTRIRGAHMAFWRDDLLRVNGYDEAIEGWGREDSELATRLIHAGVVRRNLKFSAVCYHLWHRQANFDAVDRNHEVFMRTVRERRTRCERGVDQYLSSTPTVA
;
A
#
# COMPACT_ATOMS: atom_id res chain seq x y z
N MET A 1 -16.77 -12.99 -6.99
CA MET A 1 -15.60 -13.86 -6.72
C MET A 1 -16.05 -15.29 -6.99
N SER A 2 -15.29 -16.10 -7.74
CA SER A 2 -15.65 -17.51 -7.89
C SER A 2 -15.60 -18.17 -6.51
N PRO A 3 -16.67 -18.84 -6.04
CA PRO A 3 -16.72 -19.50 -4.72
C PRO A 3 -15.55 -20.48 -4.47
N SER A 4 -14.88 -20.93 -5.54
CA SER A 4 -13.79 -21.90 -5.51
C SER A 4 -12.46 -21.39 -4.93
N ILE A 5 -12.18 -20.08 -4.99
CA ILE A 5 -10.87 -19.56 -4.55
C ILE A 5 -10.84 -19.37 -3.04
N CYS A 6 -11.90 -18.87 -2.42
CA CYS A 6 -11.93 -18.64 -0.98
C CYS A 6 -11.74 -19.93 -0.18
N THR A 7 -12.28 -21.06 -0.67
CA THR A 7 -12.21 -22.35 0.01
C THR A 7 -10.87 -23.07 -0.14
N THR A 8 -10.07 -22.71 -1.15
CA THR A 8 -8.77 -23.35 -1.45
C THR A 8 -7.58 -22.46 -1.11
N PHE A 9 -7.81 -21.21 -0.69
CA PHE A 9 -6.74 -20.31 -0.28
C PHE A 9 -6.11 -20.78 1.05
N PRO A 10 -4.77 -20.75 1.19
CA PRO A 10 -4.09 -21.34 2.36
C PRO A 10 -4.30 -20.58 3.67
N VAL A 11 -4.93 -19.41 3.62
CA VAL A 11 -5.27 -18.56 4.78
C VAL A 11 -6.68 -17.99 4.59
N PRO A 12 -7.33 -17.44 5.63
CA PRO A 12 -8.64 -16.81 5.48
C PRO A 12 -8.61 -15.70 4.42
N LEU A 13 -9.47 -15.83 3.41
CA LEU A 13 -9.65 -14.84 2.35
C LEU A 13 -10.95 -14.08 2.57
N VAL A 14 -10.84 -12.78 2.83
CA VAL A 14 -11.99 -11.89 3.01
C VAL A 14 -12.06 -10.94 1.83
N HIS A 15 -13.24 -10.86 1.20
CA HIS A 15 -13.47 -10.00 0.05
C HIS A 15 -14.27 -8.75 0.47
N ALA A 16 -13.62 -7.59 0.46
CA ALA A 16 -14.30 -6.30 0.62
C ALA A 16 -14.66 -5.74 -0.76
N TRP A 17 -15.87 -5.21 -0.90
CA TRP A 17 -16.37 -4.66 -2.16
C TRP A 17 -17.21 -3.40 -1.94
N HIS A 18 -17.29 -2.57 -2.98
CA HIS A 18 -18.20 -1.45 -3.09
C HIS A 18 -18.58 -1.24 -4.56
N GLU A 19 -19.73 -0.61 -4.79
CA GLU A 19 -20.19 -0.28 -6.15
C GLU A 19 -19.19 0.62 -6.88
N ASP A 20 -19.07 0.45 -8.19
CA ASP A 20 -18.21 1.31 -9.00
C ASP A 20 -18.95 2.62 -9.30
N THR A 21 -18.60 3.66 -8.53
CA THR A 21 -19.07 5.03 -8.73
C THR A 21 -17.87 5.97 -8.95
N GLY A 22 -16.81 5.46 -9.57
CA GLY A 22 -15.56 6.17 -9.79
C GLY A 22 -14.42 5.78 -8.85
N PHE A 23 -13.27 6.43 -9.02
CA PHE A 23 -12.03 6.08 -8.33
C PHE A 23 -12.09 6.45 -6.84
N ARG A 24 -12.41 5.47 -5.98
CA ARG A 24 -12.59 5.63 -4.53
C ARG A 24 -11.65 4.72 -3.73
N LEU A 25 -10.35 4.82 -4.04
CA LEU A 25 -9.32 3.98 -3.44
C LEU A 25 -9.25 4.11 -1.91
N ALA A 26 -9.41 5.33 -1.37
CA ALA A 26 -9.47 5.57 0.07
C ALA A 26 -10.58 4.75 0.75
N ALA A 27 -11.79 4.77 0.18
CA ALA A 27 -12.96 4.09 0.74
C ALA A 27 -12.79 2.57 0.78
N ILE A 28 -12.33 1.94 -0.32
CA ILE A 28 -12.15 0.49 -0.34
C ILE A 28 -11.01 0.03 0.57
N ARG A 29 -9.94 0.83 0.68
CA ARG A 29 -8.85 0.58 1.65
C ARG A 29 -9.37 0.67 3.08
N ASN A 30 -10.19 1.66 3.41
CA ASN A 30 -10.80 1.77 4.74
C ASN A 30 -11.72 0.59 5.05
N LYS A 31 -12.58 0.16 4.12
CA LYS A 31 -13.39 -1.06 4.29
C LYS A 31 -12.53 -2.29 4.55
N ALA A 32 -11.42 -2.45 3.82
CA ALA A 32 -10.49 -3.55 4.03
C ALA A 32 -9.77 -3.47 5.39
N ILE A 33 -9.36 -2.27 5.83
CA ILE A 33 -8.74 -2.05 7.16
C ILE A 33 -9.74 -2.38 8.28
N ALA A 34 -11.01 -1.99 8.13
CA ALA A 34 -12.06 -2.30 9.09
C ALA A 34 -12.29 -3.83 9.21
N ALA A 35 -12.28 -4.55 8.09
CA ALA A 35 -12.42 -6.00 8.06
C ALA A 35 -11.15 -6.76 8.50
N ALA A 36 -9.98 -6.13 8.44
CA ALA A 36 -8.71 -6.75 8.80
C ALA A 36 -8.64 -7.06 10.31
N ARG A 37 -8.21 -8.29 10.63
CA ARG A 37 -8.11 -8.81 12.01
C ARG A 37 -6.69 -8.85 12.57
N GLY A 38 -5.68 -8.72 11.71
CA GLY A 38 -4.28 -8.74 12.14
C GLY A 38 -3.83 -7.39 12.72
N ASP A 39 -2.93 -7.44 13.70
CA ASP A 39 -2.34 -6.24 14.32
C ASP A 39 -1.42 -5.46 13.35
N TYR A 40 -0.88 -6.14 12.35
CA TYR A 40 0.01 -5.58 11.34
C TYR A 40 -0.60 -5.75 9.95
N VAL A 41 -0.91 -4.63 9.30
CA VAL A 41 -1.56 -4.58 7.99
C VAL A 41 -0.50 -4.34 6.94
N VAL A 42 -0.33 -5.29 6.01
CA VAL A 42 0.50 -5.13 4.82
C VAL A 42 -0.42 -4.79 3.65
N GLN A 43 -0.23 -3.61 3.06
CA GLN A 43 -0.98 -3.12 1.92
C GLN A 43 -0.13 -3.21 0.64
N ILE A 44 -0.74 -3.77 -0.41
CA ILE A 44 -0.18 -3.89 -1.75
C ILE A 44 -1.26 -3.56 -2.78
N ASP A 45 -0.85 -3.03 -3.94
CA ASP A 45 -1.74 -2.86 -5.08
C ASP A 45 -1.99 -4.21 -5.79
N GLY A 46 -3.11 -4.31 -6.51
CA GLY A 46 -3.55 -5.55 -7.17
C GLY A 46 -2.72 -5.96 -8.40
N ASP A 47 -1.83 -5.10 -8.86
CA ASP A 47 -0.96 -5.27 -10.03
C ASP A 47 0.51 -5.48 -9.64
N ILE A 48 0.74 -6.02 -8.44
CA ILE A 48 2.09 -6.27 -7.91
C ILE A 48 2.36 -7.76 -7.76
N VAL A 49 3.49 -8.21 -8.32
CA VAL A 49 4.06 -9.54 -8.08
C VAL A 49 5.05 -9.47 -6.92
N LEU A 50 4.88 -10.35 -5.92
CA LEU A 50 5.68 -10.36 -4.70
C LEU A 50 6.83 -11.38 -4.79
N HIS A 51 7.98 -11.03 -4.21
CA HIS A 51 9.01 -12.02 -3.92
C HIS A 51 8.52 -13.00 -2.83
N ARG A 52 8.93 -14.28 -2.89
CA ARG A 52 8.49 -15.33 -1.93
C ARG A 52 8.68 -14.98 -0.46
N ALA A 53 9.71 -14.17 -0.14
CA ALA A 53 10.05 -13.75 1.21
C ALA A 53 9.37 -12.42 1.63
N PHE A 54 8.43 -11.90 0.84
CA PHE A 54 7.86 -10.56 1.06
C PHE A 54 7.13 -10.43 2.40
N VAL A 55 6.26 -11.38 2.72
CA VAL A 55 5.51 -11.39 4.00
C VAL A 55 6.44 -11.63 5.18
N GLU A 56 7.37 -12.57 5.06
CA GLU A 56 8.39 -12.86 6.08
C GLU A 56 9.27 -11.63 6.37
N ALA A 57 9.67 -10.90 5.32
CA ALA A 57 10.45 -9.66 5.45
C ALA A 57 9.70 -8.60 6.25
N HIS A 58 8.39 -8.42 6.00
CA HIS A 58 7.55 -7.52 6.78
C HIS A 58 7.42 -7.95 8.23
N ALA A 59 7.14 -9.24 8.47
CA ALA A 59 7.03 -9.78 9.82
C ALA A 59 8.30 -9.54 10.66
N ARG A 60 9.48 -9.74 10.07
CA ARG A 60 10.78 -9.44 10.72
C ARG A 60 11.05 -7.95 10.90
N PHE A 61 10.55 -7.11 10.00
CA PHE A 61 10.83 -5.68 10.01
C PHE A 61 9.88 -4.87 10.90
N ALA A 62 8.70 -5.40 11.20
CA ALA A 62 7.66 -4.76 11.99
C ALA A 62 8.21 -4.22 13.33
N ARG A 63 7.90 -2.97 13.64
CA ARG A 63 8.28 -2.31 14.89
C ARG A 63 7.22 -1.30 15.29
N ARG A 64 6.71 -1.37 16.52
CA ARG A 64 5.71 -0.42 17.04
C ARG A 64 6.21 1.02 17.00
N GLY A 65 5.28 1.96 16.84
CA GLY A 65 5.59 3.38 16.64
C GLY A 65 6.23 3.69 15.28
N SER A 66 6.16 2.75 14.33
CA SER A 66 6.67 2.96 12.97
C SER A 66 5.79 2.30 11.91
N TRP A 67 5.82 2.86 10.71
CA TRP A 67 5.22 2.27 9.51
C TRP A 67 6.30 1.99 8.47
N ALA A 68 6.08 0.98 7.63
CA ALA A 68 7.04 0.55 6.63
C ALA A 68 6.64 1.04 5.23
N GLN A 69 7.61 1.60 4.51
CA GLN A 69 7.50 1.87 3.08
C GLN A 69 8.46 0.99 2.32
N GLY A 70 7.98 0.24 1.34
CA GLY A 70 8.85 -0.51 0.45
C GLY A 70 9.22 0.22 -0.83
N SER A 71 9.81 -0.53 -1.74
CA SER A 71 10.17 -0.07 -3.07
C SER A 71 9.79 -1.14 -4.07
N ARG A 72 9.56 -0.74 -5.31
CA ARG A 72 9.13 -1.63 -6.40
C ARG A 72 10.04 -1.49 -7.60
N ALA A 73 10.36 -2.62 -8.23
CA ALA A 73 10.83 -2.59 -9.61
C ALA A 73 9.62 -2.45 -10.54
N LEU A 74 9.80 -1.82 -11.69
CA LEU A 74 8.71 -1.56 -12.63
C LEU A 74 8.88 -2.47 -13.83
N VAL A 75 7.97 -3.42 -13.99
CA VAL A 75 7.93 -4.32 -15.14
C VAL A 75 7.27 -3.58 -16.29
N GLU A 76 7.94 -3.52 -17.43
CA GLU A 76 7.39 -2.87 -18.61
C GLU A 76 6.38 -3.78 -19.34
N ARG A 77 5.67 -3.20 -20.30
CA ARG A 77 4.58 -3.83 -21.03
C ARG A 77 4.93 -5.21 -21.62
N PRO A 78 6.05 -5.43 -22.35
CA PRO A 78 6.32 -6.71 -22.98
C PRO A 78 6.44 -7.86 -21.95
N THR A 79 7.10 -7.61 -20.83
CA THR A 79 7.26 -8.62 -19.76
C THR A 79 5.97 -8.80 -18.97
N THR A 80 5.17 -7.74 -18.81
CA THR A 80 3.85 -7.81 -18.17
C THR A 80 2.88 -8.69 -18.96
N GLU A 81 2.79 -8.50 -20.28
CA GLU A 81 1.90 -9.28 -21.15
C GLU A 81 2.21 -10.78 -21.09
N ARG A 82 3.50 -11.15 -21.07
CA ARG A 82 3.95 -12.53 -20.92
C ARG A 82 3.52 -13.15 -19.58
N LEU A 83 3.70 -12.41 -18.48
CA LEU A 83 3.27 -12.87 -17.15
C LEU A 83 1.76 -13.10 -17.10
N LEU A 84 0.97 -12.17 -17.64
CA LEU A 84 -0.49 -12.27 -17.68
C LEU A 84 -0.98 -13.40 -18.61
N ALA A 85 -0.20 -13.75 -19.63
CA ALA A 85 -0.44 -14.92 -20.47
C ALA A 85 -0.13 -16.27 -19.76
N GLY A 86 0.34 -16.23 -18.50
CA GLY A 86 0.66 -17.43 -17.71
C GLY A 86 2.07 -17.97 -17.96
N GLU A 87 2.94 -17.24 -18.66
CA GLU A 87 4.33 -17.64 -18.83
C GLU A 87 5.10 -17.60 -17.51
N ARG A 88 5.93 -18.61 -17.29
CA ARG A 88 6.84 -18.65 -16.14
C ARG A 88 8.06 -17.76 -16.36
N VAL A 89 7.88 -16.46 -16.15
CA VAL A 89 8.99 -15.49 -16.22
C VAL A 89 9.66 -15.35 -14.85
N ARG A 90 10.96 -15.63 -14.77
CA ARG A 90 11.76 -15.32 -13.57
C ARG A 90 12.02 -13.82 -13.51
N LEU A 91 11.45 -13.17 -12.49
CA LEU A 91 11.72 -11.78 -12.18
C LEU A 91 12.96 -11.66 -11.29
N TRP A 92 13.93 -10.86 -11.72
CA TRP A 92 15.20 -10.59 -11.05
C TRP A 92 15.82 -9.29 -11.61
N PRO A 93 16.90 -8.74 -11.03
CA PRO A 93 17.44 -7.44 -11.44
C PRO A 93 17.80 -7.29 -12.93
N PHE A 94 18.09 -8.39 -13.63
CA PHE A 94 18.45 -8.38 -15.05
C PHE A 94 17.33 -8.89 -15.96
N THR A 95 16.09 -8.98 -15.46
CA THR A 95 14.93 -9.23 -16.30
C THR A 95 14.86 -8.17 -17.42
N PRO A 96 14.66 -8.56 -18.69
CA PRO A 96 14.42 -7.62 -19.77
C PRO A 96 13.22 -6.71 -19.48
N ALA A 97 13.26 -5.47 -19.97
CA ALA A 97 12.16 -4.52 -19.83
C ALA A 97 11.78 -4.29 -18.34
N LEU A 98 12.80 -4.10 -17.49
CA LEU A 98 12.65 -3.81 -16.07
C LEU A 98 13.28 -2.44 -15.76
N ASN A 99 12.48 -1.55 -15.19
CA ASN A 99 12.92 -0.26 -14.65
C ASN A 99 13.10 -0.32 -13.13
N MET A 100 13.90 0.60 -12.59
CA MET A 100 14.24 0.64 -11.16
C MET A 100 14.81 -0.70 -10.64
N ARG A 101 15.67 -1.33 -11.45
CA ARG A 101 16.21 -2.69 -11.26
C ARG A 101 16.87 -2.91 -9.90
N GLN A 102 17.44 -1.86 -9.29
CA GLN A 102 18.00 -1.90 -7.95
C GLN A 102 16.96 -2.30 -6.88
N ASN A 103 15.67 -2.10 -7.12
CA ASN A 103 14.60 -2.51 -6.22
C ASN A 103 14.21 -4.00 -6.38
N ALA A 104 14.70 -4.66 -7.43
CA ALA A 104 14.57 -6.11 -7.62
C ALA A 104 15.67 -6.92 -6.93
N LEU A 105 16.69 -6.25 -6.37
CA LEU A 105 17.77 -6.92 -5.65
C LEU A 105 17.26 -7.40 -4.28
N TYR A 106 17.26 -8.71 -4.08
CA TYR A 106 17.02 -9.31 -2.78
C TYR A 106 18.35 -9.51 -2.04
N ALA A 107 18.60 -8.68 -1.04
CA ALA A 107 19.78 -8.70 -0.19
C ALA A 107 19.40 -8.24 1.24
N PRO A 108 18.74 -9.11 2.04
CA PRO A 108 18.14 -8.69 3.32
C PRO A 108 19.12 -8.08 4.32
N TRP A 109 20.38 -8.51 4.28
CA TRP A 109 21.45 -7.98 5.10
C TRP A 109 21.75 -6.50 4.85
N LEU A 110 21.38 -5.95 3.69
CA LEU A 110 21.48 -4.51 3.38
C LEU A 110 20.33 -3.68 3.95
N THR A 111 19.22 -4.29 4.38
CA THR A 111 18.03 -3.56 4.84
C THR A 111 18.34 -2.66 6.05
N SER A 112 19.19 -3.11 6.97
CA SER A 112 19.59 -2.35 8.16
C SER A 112 20.42 -1.10 7.83
N LEU A 113 21.08 -1.07 6.67
CA LEU A 113 21.88 0.06 6.19
C LEU A 113 21.02 1.16 5.56
N VAL A 114 19.79 0.84 5.17
CA VAL A 114 18.87 1.79 4.54
C VAL A 114 18.15 2.58 5.61
N LYS A 115 18.66 3.78 5.90
CA LYS A 115 18.00 4.71 6.81
C LYS A 115 16.72 5.29 6.18
N GLY A 116 15.72 5.56 7.02
CA GLY A 116 14.56 6.37 6.63
C GLY A 116 14.99 7.81 6.28
N PRO A 117 14.18 8.56 5.52
CA PRO A 117 14.47 9.97 5.30
C PRO A 117 14.39 10.74 6.62
N THR A 118 15.15 11.83 6.74
CA THR A 118 15.06 12.78 7.85
C THR A 118 13.72 13.51 7.85
N ASP A 119 13.25 13.88 6.66
CA ASP A 119 11.89 14.35 6.42
C ASP A 119 11.00 13.20 5.91
N GLY A 120 10.23 12.62 6.83
CA GLY A 120 9.33 11.49 6.58
C GLY A 120 8.27 11.73 5.51
N MET A 121 7.95 12.99 5.20
CA MET A 121 6.79 13.40 4.40
C MET A 121 7.05 13.40 2.88
N THR A 122 8.32 13.29 2.45
CA THR A 122 8.68 13.30 1.03
C THR A 122 8.79 11.89 0.44
N ARG A 123 8.56 11.74 -0.87
CA ARG A 123 8.76 10.48 -1.61
C ARG A 123 7.92 9.32 -1.05
N ILE A 124 6.69 9.62 -0.63
CA ILE A 124 5.70 8.61 -0.23
C ILE A 124 5.29 7.77 -1.44
N ARG A 125 5.10 6.47 -1.24
CA ARG A 125 4.70 5.52 -2.30
C ARG A 125 3.67 4.52 -1.75
N GLY A 126 2.41 4.65 -2.16
CA GLY A 126 1.29 3.81 -1.71
C GLY A 126 1.34 2.33 -2.03
N ALA A 127 1.96 2.01 -3.16
CA ALA A 127 1.94 0.68 -3.75
C ALA A 127 2.43 -0.45 -2.82
N HIS A 128 3.24 -0.11 -1.83
CA HIS A 128 3.78 -1.07 -0.88
C HIS A 128 4.05 -0.35 0.44
N MET A 129 3.08 -0.45 1.34
CA MET A 129 3.13 0.11 2.68
C MET A 129 2.68 -0.92 3.71
N ALA A 130 3.13 -0.79 4.95
CA ALA A 130 2.62 -1.60 6.04
C ALA A 130 2.58 -0.82 7.34
N PHE A 131 1.58 -1.11 8.18
CA PHE A 131 1.20 -0.30 9.33
C PHE A 131 0.78 -1.19 10.49
N TRP A 132 0.93 -0.69 11.71
CA TRP A 132 0.15 -1.23 12.82
C TRP A 132 -1.30 -0.79 12.66
N ARG A 133 -2.22 -1.74 12.86
CA ARG A 133 -3.65 -1.50 12.75
C ARG A 133 -4.09 -0.39 13.69
N ASP A 134 -3.60 -0.39 14.93
CA ASP A 134 -3.93 0.65 15.91
C ASP A 134 -3.48 2.05 15.46
N ASP A 135 -2.34 2.16 14.77
CA ASP A 135 -1.89 3.44 14.21
C ASP A 135 -2.81 3.91 13.08
N LEU A 136 -3.28 3.00 12.20
CA LEU A 136 -4.27 3.33 11.17
C LEU A 136 -5.59 3.78 11.82
N LEU A 137 -6.09 3.06 12.83
CA LEU A 137 -7.32 3.42 13.52
C LEU A 137 -7.20 4.77 14.25
N ARG A 138 -6.04 5.03 14.88
CA ARG A 138 -5.76 6.27 15.60
C ARG A 138 -5.83 7.50 14.70
N VAL A 139 -5.37 7.39 13.46
CA VAL A 139 -5.47 8.49 12.48
C VAL A 139 -6.78 8.48 11.68
N ASN A 140 -7.65 7.50 11.92
CA ASN A 140 -8.90 7.25 11.18
C ASN A 140 -8.72 6.76 9.73
N GLY A 141 -7.67 5.99 9.43
CA GLY A 141 -7.48 5.39 8.10
C GLY A 141 -7.23 6.44 7.00
N TYR A 142 -7.58 6.12 5.76
CA TYR A 142 -7.49 7.03 4.62
C TYR A 142 -8.57 8.13 4.70
N ASP A 143 -8.26 9.36 4.28
CA ASP A 143 -9.25 10.44 4.22
C ASP A 143 -10.13 10.28 2.97
N GLU A 144 -11.41 9.97 3.17
CA GLU A 144 -12.39 9.80 2.09
C GLU A 144 -12.89 11.13 1.51
N ALA A 145 -12.36 12.28 1.96
CA ALA A 145 -12.42 13.51 1.18
C ALA A 145 -11.49 13.51 -0.05
N ILE A 146 -10.53 12.58 -0.10
CA ILE A 146 -9.71 12.34 -1.29
C ILE A 146 -10.43 11.32 -2.18
N GLU A 147 -11.10 11.83 -3.19
CA GLU A 147 -11.72 11.06 -4.26
C GLU A 147 -10.99 11.31 -5.58
N GLY A 148 -10.93 10.32 -6.45
CA GLY A 148 -10.06 10.37 -7.62
C GLY A 148 -8.62 9.99 -7.28
N TRP A 149 -7.76 9.98 -8.30
CA TRP A 149 -6.38 9.56 -8.13
C TRP A 149 -5.54 10.66 -7.47
N GLY A 150 -4.69 10.27 -6.52
CA GLY A 150 -3.57 11.07 -6.03
C GLY A 150 -3.76 11.65 -4.63
N ARG A 151 -2.61 11.78 -3.95
CA ARG A 151 -2.39 12.38 -2.62
C ARG A 151 -2.92 11.59 -1.42
N GLU A 152 -3.75 10.57 -1.59
CA GLU A 152 -4.30 9.75 -0.51
C GLU A 152 -3.22 9.11 0.37
N ASP A 153 -2.17 8.55 -0.22
CA ASP A 153 -1.08 7.93 0.54
C ASP A 153 -0.22 8.97 1.26
N SER A 154 0.00 10.11 0.59
CA SER A 154 0.82 11.19 1.14
C SER A 154 0.10 11.86 2.32
N GLU A 155 -1.21 12.04 2.21
CA GLU A 155 -2.06 12.60 3.25
C GLU A 155 -2.10 11.67 4.48
N LEU A 156 -2.33 10.37 4.28
CA LEU A 156 -2.26 9.38 5.36
C LEU A 156 -0.88 9.36 6.03
N ALA A 157 0.21 9.29 5.25
CA ALA A 157 1.57 9.26 5.77
C ALA A 157 1.88 10.52 6.59
N THR A 158 1.44 11.69 6.14
CA THR A 158 1.60 12.95 6.88
C THR A 158 0.85 12.91 8.21
N ARG A 159 -0.40 12.44 8.26
CA ARG A 159 -1.14 12.30 9.53
C ARG A 159 -0.42 11.37 10.50
N LEU A 160 0.08 10.22 10.02
CA LEU A 160 0.88 9.29 10.82
C LEU A 160 2.13 9.97 11.40
N ILE A 161 2.84 10.78 10.59
CA ILE A 161 4.03 11.51 11.02
C ILE A 161 3.68 12.58 12.07
N HIS A 162 2.62 13.37 11.86
CA HIS A 162 2.13 14.32 12.86
C HIS A 162 1.73 13.64 14.16
N ALA A 163 1.22 12.41 14.06
CA ALA A 163 0.83 11.58 15.17
C ALA A 163 2.02 10.84 15.82
N GLY A 164 3.27 11.13 15.42
CA GLY A 164 4.49 10.59 16.01
C GLY A 164 4.92 9.21 15.48
N VAL A 165 4.28 8.68 14.43
CA VAL A 165 4.66 7.40 13.82
C VAL A 165 5.80 7.61 12.82
N VAL A 166 6.89 6.90 13.04
CA VAL A 166 8.11 7.06 12.24
C VAL A 166 8.05 6.20 10.98
N ARG A 167 8.36 6.79 9.82
CA ARG A 167 8.55 6.02 8.59
C ARG A 167 9.86 5.24 8.61
N ARG A 168 9.82 3.97 8.22
CA ARG A 168 11.01 3.14 7.96
C ARG A 168 10.97 2.56 6.55
N ASN A 169 12.09 2.58 5.85
CA ASN A 169 12.16 2.08 4.47
C ASN A 169 12.56 0.60 4.48
N LEU A 170 11.69 -0.29 3.98
CA LEU A 170 11.96 -1.72 3.82
C LEU A 170 12.49 -1.99 2.41
N LYS A 171 13.78 -1.75 2.21
CA LYS A 171 14.46 -2.01 0.93
C LYS A 171 15.28 -3.30 0.99
N PHE A 172 15.47 -3.98 -0.14
CA PHE A 172 16.25 -5.21 -0.31
C PHE A 172 15.73 -6.49 0.37
N SER A 173 14.69 -6.42 1.21
CA SER A 173 14.06 -7.59 1.83
C SER A 173 12.67 -7.90 1.25
N ALA A 174 11.76 -6.94 1.25
CA ALA A 174 10.41 -7.11 0.69
C ALA A 174 10.39 -6.67 -0.78
N VAL A 175 11.06 -7.43 -1.64
CA VAL A 175 11.12 -7.16 -3.09
C VAL A 175 9.75 -7.38 -3.73
N CYS A 176 9.33 -6.44 -4.58
CA CYS A 176 8.13 -6.56 -5.38
C CYS A 176 8.28 -5.90 -6.76
N TYR A 177 7.41 -6.30 -7.68
CA TYR A 177 7.42 -5.94 -9.08
C TYR A 177 6.06 -5.43 -9.48
N HIS A 178 5.98 -4.17 -9.86
CA HIS A 178 4.74 -3.55 -10.30
C HIS A 178 4.59 -3.77 -11.80
N LEU A 179 3.47 -4.36 -12.18
CA LEU A 179 3.13 -4.64 -13.56
C LEU A 179 2.80 -3.35 -14.29
N TRP A 180 3.03 -3.33 -15.60
CA TRP A 180 2.66 -2.19 -16.41
C TRP A 180 1.14 -2.13 -16.58
N HIS A 181 0.58 -0.93 -16.39
CA HIS A 181 -0.81 -0.63 -16.69
C HIS A 181 -0.93 0.80 -17.23
N ARG A 182 -2.07 1.14 -17.83
CA ARG A 182 -2.37 2.52 -18.23
C ARG A 182 -2.59 3.37 -16.98
N GLN A 183 -2.04 4.57 -16.99
CA GLN A 183 -2.17 5.49 -15.85
C GLN A 183 -3.63 5.93 -15.68
N ALA A 184 -4.00 6.21 -14.43
CA ALA A 184 -5.32 6.74 -14.09
C ALA A 184 -5.47 8.20 -14.58
N ASN A 185 -6.70 8.70 -14.55
CA ASN A 185 -6.99 10.10 -14.81
C ASN A 185 -6.50 10.99 -13.65
N PHE A 186 -5.90 12.13 -13.97
CA PHE A 186 -5.28 13.07 -13.03
C PHE A 186 -6.18 14.26 -12.67
N ASP A 187 -7.41 14.35 -13.19
CA ASP A 187 -8.33 15.50 -13.01
C ASP A 187 -8.55 15.90 -11.54
N ALA A 188 -8.49 14.94 -10.61
CA ALA A 188 -8.73 15.19 -9.19
C ALA A 188 -7.48 15.63 -8.40
N VAL A 189 -6.29 15.60 -9.01
CA VAL A 189 -5.02 15.77 -8.29
C VAL A 189 -4.92 17.13 -7.60
N ASP A 190 -5.36 18.20 -8.24
CA ASP A 190 -5.27 19.55 -7.68
C ASP A 190 -6.18 19.71 -6.46
N ARG A 191 -7.44 19.29 -6.58
CA ARG A 191 -8.39 19.23 -5.45
C ARG A 191 -7.84 18.39 -4.30
N ASN A 192 -7.30 17.22 -4.60
CA ASN A 192 -6.73 16.33 -3.58
C ASN A 192 -5.45 16.92 -2.97
N HIS A 193 -4.72 17.74 -3.73
CA HIS A 193 -3.54 18.45 -3.24
C HIS A 193 -3.91 19.51 -2.21
N GLU A 194 -5.04 20.20 -2.37
CA GLU A 194 -5.52 21.17 -1.36
C GLU A 194 -5.84 20.47 -0.03
N VAL A 195 -6.49 19.31 -0.07
CA VAL A 195 -6.76 18.49 1.13
C VAL A 195 -5.45 18.10 1.81
N PHE A 196 -4.48 17.61 1.05
CA PHE A 196 -3.14 17.29 1.54
C PHE A 196 -2.44 18.51 2.17
N MET A 197 -2.46 19.66 1.50
CA MET A 197 -1.81 20.88 1.98
C MET A 197 -2.49 21.44 3.22
N ARG A 198 -3.80 21.25 3.38
CA ARG A 198 -4.51 21.57 4.63
C ARG A 198 -4.02 20.68 5.78
N THR A 199 -3.91 19.37 5.56
CA THR A 199 -3.35 18.43 6.54
C THR A 199 -1.95 18.86 6.99
N VAL A 200 -1.08 19.26 6.05
CA VAL A 200 0.27 19.78 6.33
C VAL A 200 0.22 21.07 7.17
N ARG A 201 -0.52 22.09 6.72
CA ARG A 201 -0.57 23.41 7.35
C ARG A 201 -1.16 23.38 8.76
N GLU A 202 -2.23 22.63 8.94
CA GLU A 202 -2.96 22.53 10.21
C GLU A 202 -2.41 21.44 11.14
N ARG A 203 -1.36 20.72 10.70
CA ARG A 203 -0.77 19.59 11.41
C ARG A 203 -1.80 18.55 11.86
N ARG A 204 -2.79 18.26 11.00
CA ARG A 204 -3.85 17.30 11.31
C ARG A 204 -3.24 15.92 11.59
N THR A 205 -3.78 15.24 12.59
CA THR A 205 -3.40 13.86 12.96
C THR A 205 -4.50 12.86 12.65
N ARG A 206 -5.73 13.33 12.40
CA ARG A 206 -6.92 12.51 12.14
C ARG A 206 -7.77 13.15 11.06
N CYS A 207 -8.34 12.35 10.15
CA CYS A 207 -9.32 12.82 9.18
C CYS A 207 -10.75 12.74 9.74
N GLU A 208 -11.67 13.52 9.15
CA GLU A 208 -13.08 13.55 9.53
C GLU A 208 -13.85 12.36 8.97
N ARG A 209 -13.65 12.04 7.67
CA ARG A 209 -14.27 10.89 6.99
C ARG A 209 -13.23 9.81 6.74
N GLY A 210 -13.35 8.68 7.43
CA GLY A 210 -12.31 7.67 7.45
C GLY A 210 -12.82 6.27 7.78
N VAL A 211 -11.98 5.45 8.42
CA VAL A 211 -12.28 4.03 8.68
C VAL A 211 -13.35 3.79 9.75
N ASP A 212 -13.52 4.72 10.69
CA ASP A 212 -14.47 4.63 11.80
C ASP A 212 -15.91 4.37 11.36
N GLN A 213 -16.33 4.95 10.24
CA GLN A 213 -17.66 4.74 9.65
C GLN A 213 -17.95 3.29 9.25
N TYR A 214 -16.92 2.43 9.15
CA TYR A 214 -17.06 1.02 8.81
C TYR A 214 -16.84 0.07 10.00
N LEU A 215 -16.30 0.53 11.13
CA LEU A 215 -15.98 -0.32 12.28
C LEU A 215 -17.22 -0.92 12.97
N SER A 216 -18.38 -0.28 12.84
CA SER A 216 -19.66 -0.73 13.39
C SER A 216 -20.44 -1.66 12.44
N SER A 217 -20.00 -1.80 11.18
CA SER A 217 -20.62 -2.70 10.21
C SER A 217 -19.93 -4.05 10.24
N THR A 218 -20.60 -5.08 10.75
CA THR A 218 -20.10 -6.46 10.70
C THR A 218 -19.93 -6.84 9.22
N PRO A 219 -18.73 -7.24 8.76
CA PRO A 219 -18.56 -7.70 7.39
C PRO A 219 -19.43 -8.92 7.16
N THR A 220 -20.27 -8.90 6.12
CA THR A 220 -20.94 -10.11 5.64
C THR A 220 -19.85 -11.07 5.16
N VAL A 221 -19.57 -12.10 5.95
CA VAL A 221 -18.69 -13.19 5.54
C VAL A 221 -19.44 -13.97 4.47
N ALA A 222 -18.92 -13.96 3.24
CA ALA A 222 -19.38 -14.83 2.15
C ALA A 222 -18.73 -16.21 2.27
#